data_AF-A0A1H9AUS2-F1
#
_entry.id   AF-A0A1H9AUS2-F1
#
_cell.length_a   1.000
_cell.length_b   1.000
_cell.length_c   1.000
_cell.angle_alpha   90.00
_cell.angle_beta   90.00
_cell.angle_gamma   90.00
#
_symmetry.space_group_name_H-M   'P 1'
#
loop_
_entity.id
_entity.type
_entity.pdbx_description
1 polymer ?
#
loop_
_entity_poly.entity_id
_entity_poly.type
_entity_poly.pdbx_seq_one_letter_code
_entity_poly.pdbx_strand_id
1 'polypeptide(L)'
;MNKCKRCFLYEIAGKEDVYAHVLRTRELLAAKDKASDAVYDKRLASCRECDSLLEATCLKCGCYVEIRALKKDATCPLKRW
;
A
#
# COMPACT_ATOMS: atom_id res chain seq x y z
N MET A 1 -9.63 11.29 20.51
CA MET A 1 -9.94 10.17 19.60
C MET A 1 -8.65 9.75 18.89
N ASN A 2 -7.96 8.73 19.38
CA ASN A 2 -6.75 8.24 18.71
C ASN A 2 -7.17 7.46 17.48
N LYS A 3 -7.23 8.13 16.32
CA LYS A 3 -7.49 7.46 15.03
C LYS A 3 -6.41 6.38 14.85
N CYS A 4 -6.82 5.12 14.71
CA CYS A 4 -5.90 4.04 14.38
C CYS A 4 -5.22 4.38 13.04
N LYS A 5 -3.89 4.55 13.05
CA LYS A 5 -3.14 5.07 11.89
C LYS A 5 -2.63 3.97 10.96
N ARG A 6 -2.71 2.70 11.35
CA ARG A 6 -1.80 1.67 10.78
C ARG A 6 -2.44 0.59 9.94
N CYS A 7 -3.76 0.58 9.75
CA CYS A 7 -4.43 -0.48 8.98
C CYS A 7 -4.13 -0.40 7.48
N PHE A 8 -4.02 -1.55 6.82
CA PHE A 8 -4.08 -1.75 5.37
C PHE A 8 -5.52 -2.00 4.91
N LEU A 9 -5.80 -1.97 3.60
CA LEU A 9 -7.18 -2.08 3.10
C LEU A 9 -7.85 -3.38 3.51
N TYR A 10 -7.11 -4.50 3.54
CA TYR A 10 -7.66 -5.80 3.96
C TYR A 10 -8.06 -5.86 5.45
N GLU A 11 -7.65 -4.88 6.26
CA GLU A 11 -7.96 -4.82 7.70
C GLU A 11 -9.06 -3.79 8.03
N ILE A 12 -9.52 -3.02 7.03
CA ILE A 12 -10.54 -1.98 7.24
C ILE A 12 -11.91 -2.54 6.88
N ALA A 13 -12.77 -2.72 7.88
CA ALA A 13 -14.16 -3.13 7.67
C ALA A 13 -14.91 -2.09 6.81
N GLY A 14 -15.69 -2.55 5.82
CA GLY A 14 -16.45 -1.68 4.92
C GLY A 14 -15.65 -1.09 3.75
N LYS A 15 -14.45 -1.62 3.47
CA LYS A 15 -13.58 -1.25 2.32
C LYS A 15 -13.27 -2.43 1.40
N GLU A 16 -14.11 -3.46 1.42
CA GLU A 16 -13.93 -4.70 0.67
C GLU A 16 -13.90 -4.47 -0.84
N ASP A 17 -14.70 -3.51 -1.34
CA ASP A 17 -14.73 -3.10 -2.75
C ASP A 17 -13.41 -2.46 -3.19
N VAL A 18 -12.83 -1.60 -2.34
CA VAL A 18 -11.54 -0.96 -2.58
C VAL A 18 -10.42 -1.99 -2.50
N TYR A 19 -10.47 -2.91 -1.55
CA TYR A 19 -9.50 -4.01 -1.47
C TYR A 19 -9.57 -4.91 -2.71
N ALA A 20 -10.77 -5.24 -3.19
CA ALA A 20 -10.95 -5.98 -4.45
C ALA A 20 -10.37 -5.24 -5.65
N HIS A 21 -10.42 -3.89 -5.67
CA HIS A 21 -9.74 -3.10 -6.69
C HIS A 21 -8.21 -3.23 -6.62
N VAL A 22 -7.62 -3.28 -5.43
CA VAL A 22 -6.17 -3.52 -5.25
C VAL A 22 -5.77 -4.90 -5.76
N LEU A 23 -6.55 -5.94 -5.43
CA LEU A 23 -6.30 -7.30 -5.91
C LEU A 23 -6.36 -7.38 -7.43
N ARG A 24 -7.40 -6.82 -8.06
CA ARG A 24 -7.50 -6.76 -9.52
C ARG A 24 -6.34 -5.99 -10.14
N THR A 25 -5.92 -4.89 -9.52
CA THR A 25 -4.75 -4.13 -9.97
C THR A 25 -3.49 -4.99 -9.92
N ARG A 26 -3.30 -5.76 -8.85
CA ARG A 26 -2.19 -6.71 -8.73
C ARG A 26 -2.27 -7.77 -9.83
N GLU A 27 -3.42 -8.35 -10.11
CA GLU A 27 -3.55 -9.40 -11.14
C GLU A 27 -3.26 -8.87 -12.56
N LEU A 28 -3.79 -7.70 -12.90
CA LEU A 28 -3.63 -7.09 -14.24
C LEU A 28 -2.24 -6.51 -14.49
N LEU A 29 -1.47 -6.21 -13.44
CA LEU A 29 -0.13 -5.65 -13.59
C LEU A 29 0.83 -6.71 -14.16
N ALA A 30 1.44 -6.40 -15.31
CA ALA A 30 2.40 -7.27 -15.97
C ALA A 30 3.58 -7.59 -15.04
N ALA A 31 4.09 -8.83 -15.10
CA ALA A 31 5.16 -9.29 -14.20
C ALA A 31 6.43 -8.41 -14.25
N LYS A 32 6.75 -7.84 -15.42
CA LYS A 32 7.90 -6.93 -15.59
C LYS A 32 7.77 -5.61 -14.81
N ASP A 33 6.54 -5.15 -14.60
CA ASP A 33 6.20 -3.87 -13.96
C ASP A 33 5.81 -4.07 -12.48
N LYS A 34 5.71 -5.33 -12.04
CA LYS A 34 5.33 -5.74 -10.70
C LYS A 34 6.55 -5.97 -9.83
N ALA A 35 6.52 -5.45 -8.60
CA ALA A 35 7.49 -5.79 -7.58
C ALA A 35 7.32 -7.25 -7.16
N SER A 36 8.42 -7.96 -6.89
CA SER A 36 8.34 -9.30 -6.28
C SER A 36 7.65 -9.25 -4.92
N ASP A 37 7.00 -10.33 -4.51
CA ASP A 37 6.28 -10.41 -3.23
C ASP A 37 7.16 -10.03 -2.03
N ALA A 38 8.41 -10.48 -1.99
CA ALA A 38 9.36 -10.11 -0.92
C ALA A 38 9.62 -8.58 -0.84
N VAL A 39 9.68 -7.90 -1.98
CA VAL A 39 9.83 -6.43 -2.04
C VAL A 39 8.54 -5.75 -1.62
N TYR A 40 7.39 -6.26 -2.09
CA TYR A 40 6.07 -5.76 -1.72
C TYR A 40 5.86 -5.79 -0.20
N ASP A 41 6.11 -6.94 0.43
CA ASP A 41 5.94 -7.12 1.88
C ASP A 41 6.89 -6.22 2.68
N LYS A 42 8.15 -6.09 2.24
CA LYS A 42 9.12 -5.18 2.87
C LYS A 42 8.68 -3.72 2.80
N ARG A 43 8.12 -3.29 1.67
CA ARG A 43 7.58 -1.93 1.49
C ARG A 43 6.36 -1.69 2.38
N LEU A 44 5.46 -2.67 2.47
CA LEU A 44 4.30 -2.58 3.37
C LEU A 44 4.71 -2.52 4.84
N ALA A 45 5.63 -3.38 5.28
CA ALA A 45 6.18 -3.32 6.64
C ALA A 45 6.73 -1.92 6.96
N SER A 46 7.47 -1.32 6.02
CA SER A 46 7.97 0.06 6.16
C SER A 46 6.85 1.11 6.24
N CYS A 47 5.74 0.90 5.52
CA CYS A 47 4.55 1.76 5.60
C CYS A 47 3.80 1.59 6.94
N ARG A 48 3.75 0.37 7.51
CA ARG A 48 3.11 0.08 8.80
C ARG A 48 3.69 0.91 9.94
N GLU A 49 4.98 1.18 9.89
CA GLU A 49 5.72 1.98 10.86
C GLU A 49 5.80 3.47 10.51
N CYS A 50 5.15 3.90 9.43
CA CYS A 50 5.20 5.28 8.96
C CYS A 50 4.08 6.12 9.58
N ASP A 51 4.43 7.26 10.18
CA ASP A 51 3.44 8.19 10.75
C ASP A 51 2.54 8.86 9.71
N SER A 52 2.93 8.78 8.44
CA SER A 52 2.13 9.27 7.32
C SER A 52 1.18 8.23 6.74
N LEU A 53 1.03 7.05 7.36
CA LEU A 53 -0.04 6.10 7.02
C LEU A 53 -1.32 6.50 7.77
N LEU A 54 -2.44 6.49 7.06
CA LEU A 54 -3.78 6.62 7.64
C LEU A 54 -4.77 5.85 6.77
N GLU A 55 -5.47 4.88 7.33
CA GLU A 55 -6.51 4.09 6.63
C GLU A 55 -6.02 3.60 5.25
N ALA A 56 -4.92 2.84 5.26
CA ALA A 56 -4.21 2.32 4.09
C ALA A 56 -3.66 3.37 3.10
N THR A 57 -3.84 4.65 3.37
CA THR A 57 -3.47 5.75 2.48
C THR A 57 -2.21 6.45 2.99
N CYS A 58 -1.28 6.72 2.08
CA CYS A 58 -0.11 7.54 2.39
C CYS A 58 -0.47 9.02 2.31
N LEU A 59 -0.43 9.74 3.44
CA LEU A 59 -0.70 11.17 3.53
C LEU A 59 0.30 12.07 2.78
N LYS A 60 1.41 11.51 2.26
CA LYS A 60 2.39 12.26 1.46
C LYS A 60 2.17 12.17 -0.03
N CYS A 61 1.53 11.11 -0.52
CA CYS A 61 1.24 10.95 -1.94
C CYS A 61 -0.24 10.77 -2.27
N GLY A 62 -1.11 10.62 -1.27
CA GLY A 62 -2.55 10.46 -1.44
C GLY A 62 -2.99 9.10 -2.02
N CYS A 63 -2.08 8.13 -2.15
CA CYS A 63 -2.37 6.83 -2.74
C CYS A 63 -2.45 5.73 -1.68
N TYR A 64 -3.21 4.68 -1.96
CA TYR A 64 -3.18 3.45 -1.17
C TYR A 64 -1.77 2.84 -1.21
N VAL A 65 -1.21 2.54 -0.04
CA VAL A 65 0.16 2.04 0.07
C VAL A 65 0.33 0.69 -0.61
N GLU A 66 -0.72 -0.14 -0.60
CA GLU A 66 -0.76 -1.42 -1.30
C GLU A 66 -0.65 -1.24 -2.81
N ILE A 67 -1.39 -0.31 -3.43
CA ILE A 67 -1.24 -0.04 -4.88
C ILE A 67 0.17 0.50 -5.20
N ARG A 68 0.69 1.41 -4.38
CA ARG A 68 2.01 2.01 -4.63
C ARG A 68 3.12 0.97 -4.49
N ALA A 69 3.04 0.08 -3.51
CA ALA A 69 4.05 -0.95 -3.26
C ALA A 69 4.12 -1.99 -4.38
N LEU A 70 3.02 -2.23 -5.12
CA LEU A 70 2.96 -3.20 -6.22
C LEU A 70 3.84 -2.84 -7.41
N LYS A 71 4.02 -1.55 -7.72
CA LYS A 71 4.77 -1.13 -8.90
C LYS A 71 6.28 -1.23 -8.65
N LYS A 72 6.99 -1.90 -9.56
CA LYS A 72 8.44 -2.10 -9.46
C LYS A 72 9.20 -0.77 -9.33
N ASP A 73 8.88 0.18 -10.20
CA ASP A 73 9.55 1.49 -10.29
C ASP A 73 9.00 2.54 -9.32
N ALA A 74 8.03 2.19 -8.47
CA ALA A 74 7.56 3.10 -7.45
C ALA A 74 8.59 3.27 -6.34
N THR A 75 8.65 4.48 -5.79
CA THR A 75 9.50 4.85 -4.65
C THR A 75 8.66 5.48 -3.54
N CYS A 76 9.13 5.40 -2.31
CA CYS A 76 8.51 6.09 -1.19
C CYS A 76 8.71 7.62 -1.34
N PRO A 77 7.66 8.47 -1.19
CA PRO A 77 7.82 9.92 -1.21
C PRO A 77 8.70 10.44 -0.06
N LEU A 78 8.82 9.66 1.03
CA LEU A 78 9.71 9.94 2.16
C LEU A 78 11.04 9.17 2.08
N LYS A 79 11.33 8.49 0.96
CA LYS A 79 12.54 7.68 0.75
C LYS A 79 12.80 6.61 1.83
N ARG A 80 11.73 6.06 2.43
CA ARG A 80 11.82 4.94 3.39
C ARG A 80 12.08 3.58 2.72
N TRP A 81 11.79 3.49 1.42
CA TRP A 81 11.97 2.34 0.55
C TRP A 81 11.95 2.76 -0.92
#